data_AF-A0A4Y9IWT1-F1
#
_entry.id   AF-A0A4Y9IWT1-F1
#
_cell.length_a   1.000
_cell.length_b   1.000
_cell.length_c   1.000
_cell.angle_alpha   90.00
_cell.angle_beta   90.00
_cell.angle_gamma   90.00
#
_symmetry.space_group_name_H-M   'P 1'
#
loop_
_entity.id
_entity.type
_entity.pdbx_description
1 polymer ?
#
loop_
_entity_poly.entity_id
_entity_poly.type
_entity_poly.pdbx_seq_one_letter_code
_entity_poly.pdbx_strand_id
1 'polypeptide(L)'
;MTSEESFARYEAIKAEEYPFHDRDNAEWKAFHDDPEVRAEIGHRYTVWRENKTRRENEAISALIPRVGLPCTMYFHSDRRAATVVEVISPKKVAVRYNQVRCIEYYAGDYEILPELEGGEHIFTKRTNGKWILEGQHSKDGIRLLLHYQDHYIDPHY
;
A
#
# COMPACT_ATOMS: atom_id res chain seq x y z
N MET A 1 15.90 6.47 12.15
CA MET A 1 15.11 6.37 10.91
C MET A 1 14.00 7.41 10.99
N THR A 2 13.95 8.35 10.05
CA THR A 2 12.91 9.38 9.93
C THR A 2 11.73 8.88 9.11
N SER A 3 10.62 9.65 9.07
CA SER A 3 9.50 9.37 8.15
C SER A 3 10.02 9.33 6.70
N GLU A 4 10.72 10.36 6.26
CA GLU A 4 11.28 10.46 4.90
C GLU A 4 12.15 9.25 4.54
N GLU A 5 13.09 8.85 5.42
CA GLU A 5 13.94 7.68 5.19
C GLU A 5 13.12 6.38 5.07
N SER A 6 12.09 6.22 5.90
CA SER A 6 11.23 5.03 5.84
C SER A 6 10.44 4.92 4.54
N PHE A 7 9.94 6.05 4.03
CA PHE A 7 9.22 6.13 2.76
C PHE A 7 10.15 6.01 1.56
N ALA A 8 11.32 6.66 1.58
CA ALA A 8 12.31 6.54 0.53
C ALA A 8 12.77 5.09 0.35
N ARG A 9 12.96 4.35 1.46
CA ARG A 9 13.25 2.91 1.42
C ARG A 9 12.13 2.11 0.76
N TYR A 10 10.87 2.40 1.09
CA TYR A 10 9.71 1.72 0.49
C TYR A 10 9.62 2.01 -1.01
N GLU A 11 9.73 3.27 -1.43
CA GLU A 11 9.66 3.66 -2.84
C GLU A 11 10.83 3.06 -3.64
N ALA A 12 12.04 3.00 -3.07
CA ALA A 12 13.18 2.36 -3.72
C ALA A 12 12.91 0.88 -4.02
N ILE A 13 12.34 0.13 -3.06
CA ILE A 13 11.99 -1.29 -3.27
C ILE A 13 10.86 -1.41 -4.30
N LYS A 14 9.82 -0.57 -4.20
CA LYS A 14 8.68 -0.58 -5.12
C LYS A 14 9.12 -0.35 -6.56
N ALA A 15 10.06 0.57 -6.78
CA ALA A 15 10.62 0.91 -8.08
C ALA A 15 11.59 -0.15 -8.65
N GLU A 16 11.98 -1.17 -7.89
CA GLU A 16 12.84 -2.23 -8.43
C GLU A 16 12.12 -3.02 -9.53
N GLU A 17 12.67 -3.01 -10.73
CA GLU A 17 12.18 -3.81 -11.84
C GLU A 17 12.92 -5.14 -11.94
N TYR A 18 12.24 -6.17 -12.45
CA TYR A 18 12.93 -7.41 -12.74
C TYR A 18 13.85 -7.18 -13.95
N PRO A 19 15.15 -7.52 -13.89
CA PRO A 19 16.12 -7.21 -14.95
C PRO A 19 15.77 -7.79 -16.33
N PHE A 20 14.82 -8.73 -16.40
CA PHE A 20 14.38 -9.43 -17.61
C PHE A 20 13.25 -8.68 -18.38
N HIS A 21 13.09 -7.37 -18.17
CA HIS A 21 12.10 -6.58 -18.92
C HIS A 21 12.61 -6.08 -20.30
N ASP A 22 13.91 -6.19 -20.55
CA ASP A 22 14.52 -5.78 -21.82
C ASP A 22 14.33 -6.85 -22.92
N ARG A 23 13.64 -6.46 -24.00
CA ARG A 23 13.39 -7.32 -25.18
C ARG A 23 14.63 -7.57 -26.02
N ASP A 24 15.66 -6.74 -25.87
CA ASP A 24 16.94 -6.91 -26.55
C ASP A 24 17.89 -7.85 -25.77
N ASN A 25 17.49 -8.32 -24.59
CA ASN A 25 18.23 -9.28 -23.79
C ASN A 25 18.29 -10.66 -24.50
N ALA A 26 19.49 -11.24 -24.60
CA ALA A 26 19.70 -12.58 -25.14
C ALA A 26 18.87 -13.65 -24.41
N GLU A 27 18.62 -13.48 -23.11
CA GLU A 27 17.75 -14.36 -22.33
C GLU A 27 16.28 -14.27 -22.79
N TRP A 28 15.81 -13.11 -23.29
CA TRP A 28 14.45 -12.93 -23.80
C TRP A 28 14.24 -13.73 -25.09
N LYS A 29 15.23 -13.77 -25.97
CA LYS A 29 15.22 -14.63 -27.17
C LYS A 29 15.27 -16.11 -26.80
N ALA A 30 16.16 -16.50 -25.88
CA ALA A 30 16.29 -17.89 -25.43
C ALA A 30 15.03 -18.43 -24.73
N PHE A 31 14.26 -17.58 -24.03
CA PHE A 31 12.97 -17.92 -23.43
C PHE A 31 11.95 -18.45 -24.45
N HIS A 32 11.97 -17.93 -25.68
CA HIS A 32 11.06 -18.34 -26.73
C HIS A 32 11.48 -19.63 -27.44
N ASP A 33 12.79 -19.89 -27.51
CA ASP A 33 13.35 -21.00 -28.29
C ASP A 33 13.49 -22.31 -27.47
N ASP A 34 13.68 -22.23 -26.15
CA ASP A 34 13.98 -23.40 -25.31
C ASP A 34 13.02 -23.52 -24.09
N PRO A 35 12.23 -24.61 -23.98
CA PRO A 35 11.34 -24.87 -22.84
C PRO A 35 12.04 -24.99 -21.48
N GLU A 36 13.26 -25.51 -21.40
CA GLU A 36 14.01 -25.65 -20.15
C GLU A 36 14.48 -24.28 -19.65
N VAL A 37 15.03 -23.46 -20.57
CA VAL A 37 15.42 -22.08 -20.29
C VAL A 37 14.20 -21.25 -19.88
N ARG A 38 13.04 -21.46 -20.52
CA ARG A 38 11.77 -20.83 -20.14
C ARG A 38 11.37 -21.16 -18.70
N ALA A 39 11.46 -22.43 -18.31
CA ALA A 39 11.13 -22.88 -16.97
C ALA A 39 12.08 -22.28 -15.92
N GLU A 40 13.39 -22.24 -16.21
CA GLU A 40 14.39 -21.63 -15.34
C GLU A 40 14.14 -20.14 -15.13
N ILE A 41 13.91 -19.39 -16.22
CA ILE A 41 13.61 -17.96 -16.17
C ILE A 41 12.32 -17.70 -15.38
N GLY A 42 11.28 -18.52 -15.61
CA GLY A 42 10.02 -18.45 -14.86
C GLY A 42 10.21 -18.69 -13.36
N HIS A 43 11.06 -19.66 -12.99
CA HIS A 43 11.41 -19.91 -11.60
C HIS A 43 12.17 -18.73 -10.97
N ARG A 44 13.21 -18.21 -11.65
CA ARG A 44 13.97 -17.03 -11.21
C ARG A 44 13.07 -15.82 -10.99
N TYR A 45 12.15 -15.55 -11.92
CA TYR A 45 11.17 -14.46 -11.79
C TYR A 45 10.27 -14.65 -10.57
N THR A 46 9.77 -15.87 -10.36
CA THR A 46 8.91 -16.19 -9.21
C THR A 46 9.65 -15.94 -7.89
N VAL A 47 10.88 -16.44 -7.77
CA VAL A 47 11.73 -16.24 -6.59
C VAL A 47 12.05 -14.76 -6.36
N TRP A 48 12.35 -14.01 -7.43
CA TRP A 48 12.59 -12.57 -7.33
C TRP A 48 11.34 -11.82 -6.86
N ARG A 49 10.17 -12.13 -7.45
CA ARG A 49 8.89 -11.50 -7.10
C ARG A 49 8.54 -11.75 -5.64
N GLU A 50 8.66 -12.98 -5.17
CA GLU A 50 8.40 -13.32 -3.76
C GLU A 50 9.33 -12.59 -2.79
N ASN A 51 10.62 -12.51 -3.14
CA ASN A 51 11.59 -11.75 -2.35
C ASN A 51 11.31 -10.24 -2.36
N LYS A 52 10.88 -9.67 -3.49
CA LYS A 52 10.46 -8.27 -3.60
C LYS A 52 9.23 -8.03 -2.73
N THR A 53 8.17 -8.82 -2.88
CA THR A 53 6.94 -8.72 -2.07
C THR A 53 7.22 -8.84 -0.57
N ARG A 54 8.11 -9.75 -0.15
CA ARG A 54 8.52 -9.85 1.26
C ARG A 54 9.17 -8.55 1.75
N ARG A 55 10.14 -8.02 1.00
CA ARG A 55 10.85 -6.77 1.35
C ARG A 55 9.91 -5.56 1.36
N GLU A 56 8.95 -5.49 0.43
CA GLU A 56 7.91 -4.47 0.41
C GLU A 56 7.04 -4.53 1.67
N ASN A 57 6.56 -5.73 2.05
CA ASN A 57 5.75 -5.92 3.25
C ASN A 57 6.51 -5.55 4.54
N GLU A 58 7.80 -5.88 4.61
CA GLU A 58 8.69 -5.47 5.71
C GLU A 58 8.84 -3.94 5.75
N ALA A 59 9.02 -3.29 4.60
CA ALA A 59 9.14 -1.83 4.50
C ALA A 59 7.83 -1.13 4.88
N ILE A 60 6.68 -1.59 4.38
CA ILE A 60 5.35 -1.08 4.75
C ILE A 60 5.14 -1.20 6.26
N SER A 61 5.50 -2.35 6.84
CA SER A 61 5.41 -2.58 8.28
C SER A 61 6.38 -1.70 9.08
N ALA A 62 7.42 -1.16 8.46
CA ALA A 62 8.40 -0.27 9.07
C ALA A 62 8.11 1.23 8.88
N LEU A 63 7.09 1.61 8.09
CA LEU A 63 6.75 3.00 7.85
C LEU A 63 6.49 3.78 9.15
N ILE A 64 7.03 5.00 9.19
CA ILE A 64 6.91 5.94 10.29
C ILE A 64 5.94 7.06 9.88
N PRO A 65 4.76 7.16 10.50
CA PRO A 65 3.77 8.18 10.16
C PRO A 65 4.24 9.58 10.57
N ARG A 66 3.68 10.59 9.89
CA ARG A 66 3.83 12.01 10.22
C ARG A 66 2.49 12.73 10.04
N VAL A 67 2.30 13.85 10.72
CA VAL A 67 1.11 14.70 10.53
C VAL A 67 1.06 15.20 9.09
N GLY A 68 -0.14 15.24 8.50
CA GLY A 68 -0.37 15.60 7.11
C GLY A 68 -0.09 14.48 6.11
N LEU A 69 0.28 13.27 6.55
CA LEU A 69 0.52 12.14 5.67
C LEU A 69 -0.81 11.63 5.05
N PRO A 70 -0.92 11.60 3.70
CA PRO A 70 -2.04 10.95 3.02
C PRO A 70 -2.03 9.43 3.25
N CYS A 71 -3.20 8.86 3.51
CA CYS A 71 -3.34 7.44 3.83
C CYS A 71 -4.73 6.91 3.43
N THR A 72 -4.90 5.59 3.46
CA THR A 72 -6.17 4.92 3.10
C THR A 72 -6.69 4.10 4.27
N MET A 73 -7.94 4.33 4.66
CA MET A 73 -8.69 3.42 5.53
C MET A 73 -9.33 2.32 4.68
N TYR A 74 -9.01 1.08 4.98
CA TYR A 74 -9.36 -0.10 4.19
C TYR A 74 -10.39 -0.96 4.92
N PHE A 75 -11.56 -1.12 4.29
CA PHE A 75 -12.75 -1.81 4.75
C PHE A 75 -13.05 -3.02 3.86
N HIS A 76 -12.02 -3.82 3.55
CA HIS A 76 -12.11 -5.00 2.65
C HIS A 76 -12.26 -4.66 1.16
N SER A 77 -13.46 -4.36 0.66
CA SER A 77 -13.65 -3.88 -0.72
C SER A 77 -13.53 -2.36 -0.76
N ASP A 78 -14.13 -1.70 0.22
CA ASP A 78 -14.17 -0.24 0.31
C ASP A 78 -12.83 0.34 0.78
N ARG A 79 -12.49 1.49 0.22
CA ARG A 79 -11.32 2.31 0.53
C ARG A 79 -11.78 3.73 0.76
N ARG A 80 -11.38 4.33 1.88
CA ARG A 80 -11.65 5.73 2.19
C ARG A 80 -10.34 6.49 2.30
N ALA A 81 -10.20 7.53 1.48
CA ALA A 81 -9.10 8.47 1.58
C ALA A 81 -9.13 9.18 2.95
N ALA A 82 -7.97 9.22 3.60
CA ALA A 82 -7.79 9.83 4.91
C ALA A 82 -6.44 10.54 4.99
N THR A 83 -6.28 11.36 6.02
CA THR A 83 -5.03 12.06 6.32
C THR A 83 -4.73 11.93 7.80
N VAL A 84 -3.45 11.67 8.13
CA VAL A 84 -2.98 11.66 9.52
C VAL A 84 -3.05 13.08 10.09
N VAL A 85 -3.84 13.27 11.14
CA VAL A 85 -4.00 14.57 11.80
C VAL A 85 -3.17 14.68 13.08
N GLU A 86 -2.89 13.55 13.72
CA GLU A 86 -2.08 13.51 14.94
C GLU A 86 -1.25 12.21 15.01
N VAL A 87 0.00 12.32 15.48
CA VAL A 87 0.82 11.16 15.86
C VAL A 87 0.89 11.10 17.39
N ILE A 88 -0.03 10.34 17.99
CA ILE A 88 -0.14 10.19 19.45
C ILE A 88 1.08 9.45 20.04
N SER A 89 1.57 8.44 19.32
CA SER A 89 2.82 7.73 19.64
C SER A 89 3.39 7.03 18.40
N PRO A 90 4.62 6.47 18.45
CA PRO A 90 5.18 5.71 17.31
C PRO A 90 4.30 4.54 16.82
N LYS A 91 3.35 4.08 17.64
CA LYS A 91 2.43 2.99 17.33
C LYS A 91 0.96 3.39 17.42
N LYS A 92 0.64 4.69 17.54
CA LYS A 92 -0.75 5.16 17.67
C LYS A 92 -0.92 6.49 16.93
N VAL A 93 -1.89 6.58 16.03
CA VAL A 93 -2.16 7.78 15.21
C VAL A 93 -3.65 8.07 15.16
N ALA A 94 -3.99 9.35 14.99
CA ALA A 94 -5.33 9.80 14.66
C ALA A 94 -5.37 10.19 13.18
N VAL A 95 -6.42 9.78 12.49
CA VAL A 95 -6.68 10.15 11.10
C VAL A 95 -8.09 10.70 10.95
N ARG A 96 -8.30 11.53 9.92
CA ARG A 96 -9.62 12.00 9.50
C ARG A 96 -9.81 11.73 8.03
N TYR A 97 -11.05 11.54 7.60
CA TYR A 97 -11.35 11.36 6.19
C TYR A 97 -11.04 12.63 5.41
N ASN A 98 -10.58 12.45 4.18
CA ASN A 98 -10.63 13.50 3.18
C ASN A 98 -12.05 13.61 2.65
N GLN A 99 -12.51 14.82 2.40
CA GLN A 99 -13.69 15.05 1.59
C GLN A 99 -13.43 14.48 0.19
N VAL A 100 -14.50 13.98 -0.43
CA VAL A 100 -14.43 13.46 -1.78
C VAL A 100 -15.54 14.01 -2.65
N ARG A 101 -15.20 14.26 -3.91
CA ARG A 101 -16.17 14.55 -4.96
C ARG A 101 -16.34 13.30 -5.81
N CYS A 102 -17.54 12.71 -5.77
CA CYS A 102 -17.90 11.61 -6.65
C CYS A 102 -18.02 12.13 -8.09
N ILE A 103 -17.21 11.59 -9.00
CA ILE A 103 -17.28 11.89 -10.43
C ILE A 103 -18.23 10.90 -11.08
N GLU A 104 -17.96 9.60 -10.91
CA GLU A 104 -18.79 8.52 -11.43
C GLU A 104 -18.80 7.32 -10.48
N TYR A 105 -19.92 7.16 -9.76
CA TYR A 105 -20.07 6.16 -8.71
C TYR A 105 -19.85 4.71 -9.21
N TYR A 106 -20.48 4.33 -10.32
CA TYR A 106 -20.39 2.96 -10.84
C TYR A 106 -19.05 2.61 -11.50
N ALA A 107 -18.30 3.62 -11.94
CA ALA A 107 -16.93 3.45 -12.41
C ALA A 107 -15.92 3.45 -11.24
N GLY A 108 -16.36 3.80 -10.03
CA GLY A 108 -15.49 3.97 -8.87
C GLY A 108 -14.58 5.21 -8.99
N ASP A 109 -15.01 6.23 -9.73
CA ASP A 109 -14.21 7.43 -9.98
C ASP A 109 -14.55 8.55 -8.98
N TYR A 110 -13.55 8.91 -8.18
CA TYR A 110 -13.66 9.90 -7.11
C TYR A 110 -12.43 10.80 -7.11
N GLU A 111 -12.67 12.08 -6.89
CA GLU A 111 -11.62 13.04 -6.61
C GLU A 111 -11.48 13.24 -5.10
N ILE A 112 -10.25 13.10 -4.62
CA ILE A 112 -9.92 13.31 -3.22
C ILE A 112 -9.57 14.78 -3.01
N LEU A 113 -10.32 15.44 -2.13
CA LEU A 113 -10.13 16.85 -1.81
C LEU A 113 -9.19 17.02 -0.62
N PRO A 114 -8.47 18.16 -0.51
CA PRO A 114 -7.58 18.44 0.61
C PRO A 114 -8.32 18.69 1.94
N GLU A 115 -9.58 19.11 1.88
CA GLU A 115 -10.41 19.35 3.07
C GLU A 115 -10.70 18.03 3.81
N LEU A 116 -10.70 18.10 5.14
CA LEU A 116 -10.98 16.95 5.99
C LEU A 116 -12.40 17.01 6.55
N GLU A 117 -13.04 15.86 6.67
CA GLU A 117 -14.39 15.72 7.22
C GLU A 117 -14.47 14.62 8.29
N GLY A 118 -15.62 14.57 8.96
CA GLY A 118 -15.88 13.60 10.01
C GLY A 118 -15.04 13.78 11.28
N GLY A 119 -15.25 12.85 12.20
CA GLY A 119 -14.49 12.74 13.45
C GLY A 119 -13.16 12.02 13.26
N GLU A 120 -12.38 11.97 14.33
CA GLU A 120 -11.09 11.29 14.35
C GLU A 120 -11.26 9.77 14.50
N HIS A 121 -10.47 9.05 13.73
CA HIS A 121 -10.33 7.60 13.79
C HIS A 121 -8.95 7.25 14.32
N ILE A 122 -8.91 6.54 15.43
CA ILE A 122 -7.65 6.19 16.11
C ILE A 122 -7.18 4.82 15.66
N PHE A 123 -5.96 4.73 15.19
CA PHE A 123 -5.33 3.48 14.74
C PHE A 123 -4.12 3.13 15.58
N THR A 124 -4.00 1.84 15.91
CA THR A 124 -2.87 1.30 16.68
C THR A 124 -2.11 0.27 15.85
N LYS A 125 -0.79 0.40 15.81
CA LYS A 125 0.12 -0.56 15.17
C LYS A 125 0.24 -1.82 16.00
N ARG A 126 -0.10 -2.97 15.42
CA ARG A 126 -0.05 -4.28 16.06
C ARG A 126 1.32 -4.94 15.88
N THR A 127 1.56 -6.03 16.60
CA THR A 127 2.81 -6.82 16.53
C THR A 127 3.08 -7.40 15.14
N ASN A 128 2.02 -7.65 14.35
CA ASN A 128 2.12 -8.09 12.96
C ASN A 128 2.37 -6.96 11.95
N GLY A 129 2.70 -5.75 12.41
CA GLY A 129 3.01 -4.60 11.56
C GLY A 129 1.79 -3.82 11.03
N LYS A 130 0.58 -4.39 11.14
CA LYS A 130 -0.65 -3.76 10.62
C LYS A 130 -1.15 -2.66 11.56
N TRP A 131 -1.63 -1.57 10.98
CA TRP A 131 -2.37 -0.53 11.69
C TRP A 131 -3.85 -0.90 11.68
N ILE A 132 -4.43 -1.09 12.86
CA ILE A 132 -5.82 -1.52 13.04
C ILE A 132 -6.57 -0.46 13.85
N LEU A 133 -7.82 -0.18 13.46
CA LEU A 133 -8.68 0.75 14.19
C LEU A 133 -8.78 0.32 15.66
N GLU A 134 -8.70 1.30 16.56
CA GLU A 134 -8.75 1.06 18.01
C GLU A 134 -10.07 0.35 18.39
N GLY A 135 -9.96 -0.61 19.31
CA GLY A 135 -11.08 -1.47 19.70
C GLY A 135 -11.36 -2.68 18.78
N GLN A 136 -10.79 -2.74 17.58
CA GLN A 136 -11.05 -3.84 16.65
C GLN A 136 -9.99 -4.96 16.67
N HIS A 137 -10.42 -6.17 16.30
CA HIS A 137 -9.57 -7.36 16.13
C HIS A 137 -8.73 -7.29 14.85
N SER A 138 -7.51 -7.84 14.88
CA SER A 138 -6.58 -7.79 13.73
C SER A 138 -7.03 -8.57 12.49
N LYS A 139 -7.94 -9.55 12.63
CA LYS A 139 -8.37 -10.42 11.53
C LYS A 139 -9.28 -9.65 10.57
N ASP A 140 -10.36 -9.10 11.12
CA ASP A 140 -11.47 -8.49 10.37
C ASP A 140 -11.60 -6.97 10.63
N GLY A 141 -10.68 -6.39 11.40
CA GLY A 141 -10.67 -4.97 11.70
C GLY A 141 -10.27 -4.10 10.52
N ILE A 142 -10.78 -2.88 10.52
CA ILE A 142 -10.46 -1.81 9.57
C ILE A 142 -8.96 -1.52 9.66
N ARG A 143 -8.32 -1.47 8.51
CA ARG A 143 -6.87 -1.27 8.39
C ARG A 143 -6.55 0.14 7.95
N LEU A 144 -5.42 0.66 8.38
CA LEU A 144 -4.85 1.90 7.86
C LEU A 144 -3.61 1.57 7.02
N LEU A 145 -3.59 2.08 5.79
CA LEU A 145 -2.52 1.91 4.83
C LEU A 145 -1.81 3.26 4.68
N LEU A 146 -0.54 3.32 5.10
CA LEU A 146 0.24 4.56 5.12
C LEU A 146 0.98 4.84 3.81
N HIS A 147 1.01 3.90 2.86
CA HIS A 147 1.89 3.94 1.69
C HIS A 147 1.23 4.49 0.43
N TYR A 148 -0.07 4.80 0.48
CA TYR A 148 -0.81 5.44 -0.60
C TYR A 148 -2.11 6.04 -0.05
N GLN A 149 -2.76 6.88 -0.86
CA GLN A 149 -4.08 7.44 -0.61
C GLN A 149 -4.99 7.09 -1.78
N ASP A 150 -6.20 6.62 -1.49
CA ASP A 150 -7.16 6.15 -2.47
C ASP A 150 -8.58 6.18 -1.91
N HIS A 151 -9.58 6.32 -2.77
CA HIS A 151 -10.99 6.27 -2.41
C HIS A 151 -11.77 5.42 -3.42
N TYR A 152 -12.51 4.45 -2.91
CA TYR A 152 -13.34 3.57 -3.71
C TYR A 152 -14.45 3.01 -2.83
N ILE A 153 -15.67 3.03 -3.35
CA ILE A 153 -16.83 2.40 -2.71
C ILE A 153 -17.34 1.35 -3.68
N ASP A 154 -17.48 0.11 -3.22
CA ASP A 154 -18.01 -0.97 -4.04
C ASP A 154 -19.49 -0.67 -4.38
N PRO A 155 -19.85 -0.53 -5.66
CA PRO A 155 -21.21 -0.19 -6.06
C PRO A 155 -22.19 -1.38 -5.99
N HIS A 156 -21.72 -2.58 -5.64
CA HIS A 156 -22.53 -3.81 -5.65
C HIS A 156 -23.15 -4.18 -4.29
N TYR A 157 -22.92 -3.39 -3.23
CA TYR A 157 -23.39 -3.64 -1.87
C TYR A 157 -24.28 -2.52 -1.33
#